data_AF-A0A1B0FAU9-F1
#
_entry.id   AF-A0A1B0FAU9-F1
#
_cell.length_a   1.000
_cell.length_b   1.000
_cell.length_c   1.000
_cell.angle_alpha   90.00
_cell.angle_beta   90.00
_cell.angle_gamma   90.00
#
_symmetry.space_group_name_H-M   'P 1'
#
loop_
_entity.id
_entity.type
_entity.pdbx_description
1 polymer ?
#
loop_
_entity_poly.entity_id
_entity_poly.type
_entity_poly.pdbx_seq_one_letter_code
_entity_poly.pdbx_strand_id
1 'polypeptide(L)'
;MNVESKKIHDTKIKLPIFLDYQSTTKVDPRVLEVMIPYFGEFSNAHSRSHSFGWTAEEAAEKARKHIADLVNADSKEIILTSDAAQSFGKVPIDVNEMCVDLMSLSSHKIYGPMGIGALYVRRKNPRVRLIPLISGGGQERGMRSGTVPTPLAVGFGEAARIAREEMKKEQLEWKN
;
A
#
# COMPACT_ATOMS: atom_id res chain seq x y z
N MET A 1 12.96 -46.19 28.26
CA MET A 1 12.14 -45.01 27.90
C MET A 1 13.01 -44.11 27.05
N ASN A 2 12.87 -44.17 25.73
CA ASN A 2 13.60 -43.32 24.79
C ASN A 2 12.96 -41.95 24.78
N VAL A 3 13.70 -40.93 25.23
CA VAL A 3 13.36 -39.54 24.96
C VAL A 3 13.98 -39.22 23.60
N GLU A 4 13.18 -39.27 22.54
CA GLU A 4 13.58 -38.76 21.23
C GLU A 4 13.90 -37.26 21.38
N SER A 5 15.18 -36.93 21.24
CA SER A 5 15.63 -35.57 21.02
C SER A 5 15.03 -35.07 19.70
N LYS A 6 14.02 -34.21 19.79
CA LYS A 6 13.51 -33.45 18.64
C LYS A 6 14.70 -32.80 17.94
N LYS A 7 14.98 -33.23 16.70
CA LYS A 7 15.93 -32.58 15.80
C LYS A 7 15.52 -31.11 15.67
N ILE A 8 16.26 -30.23 16.33
CA ILE A 8 16.25 -28.80 16.07
C ILE A 8 16.57 -28.66 14.58
N HIS A 9 15.66 -28.05 13.81
CA HIS A 9 15.81 -27.90 12.37
C HIS A 9 17.17 -27.30 12.04
N ASP A 10 17.92 -27.94 11.13
CA ASP A 10 19.13 -27.42 10.50
C ASP A 10 18.74 -26.28 9.56
N THR A 11 18.29 -25.17 10.12
CA THR A 11 18.12 -23.91 9.39
C THR A 11 19.47 -23.24 9.35
N LYS A 12 20.29 -23.59 8.34
CA LYS A 12 21.47 -22.80 7.99
C LYS A 12 21.04 -21.34 7.84
N ILE A 13 21.53 -20.48 8.74
CA ILE A 13 21.27 -19.04 8.71
C ILE A 13 21.81 -18.51 7.38
N LYS A 14 20.94 -17.92 6.55
CA LYS A 14 21.35 -17.23 5.32
C LYS A 14 21.97 -15.89 5.69
N LEU A 15 23.25 -15.73 5.39
CA LEU A 15 23.99 -14.48 5.56
C LEU A 15 24.07 -13.73 4.21
N PRO A 16 24.02 -12.38 4.22
CA PRO A 16 23.87 -11.52 5.40
C PRO A 16 22.44 -11.51 5.94
N ILE A 17 22.29 -11.35 7.27
CA ILE A 17 20.98 -11.10 7.89
C ILE A 17 20.60 -9.64 7.58
N PHE A 18 19.46 -9.45 6.90
CA PHE A 18 18.94 -8.11 6.60
C PHE A 18 18.20 -7.58 7.84
N LEU A 19 18.77 -6.57 8.51
CA LEU A 19 18.21 -5.92 9.71
C LEU A 19 17.84 -4.45 9.47
N ASP A 20 17.60 -4.06 8.22
CA ASP A 20 17.30 -2.68 7.83
C ASP A 20 15.89 -2.52 7.24
N TYR A 21 14.90 -3.14 7.90
CA TYR A 21 13.49 -3.10 7.48
C TYR A 21 12.86 -1.70 7.58
N GLN A 22 13.48 -0.79 8.34
CA GLN A 22 13.10 0.62 8.40
C GLN A 22 13.53 1.37 7.13
N SER A 23 14.65 0.99 6.50
CA SER A 23 15.04 1.53 5.19
C SER A 23 14.08 1.06 4.11
N THR A 24 13.94 -0.25 3.92
CA THR A 24 13.01 -0.84 2.94
C THR A 24 12.64 -2.27 3.32
N THR A 25 11.55 -2.79 2.77
CA THR A 25 11.08 -4.17 2.99
C THR A 25 11.11 -4.94 1.67
N LYS A 26 11.32 -6.26 1.74
CA LYS A 26 11.12 -7.13 0.57
C LYS A 26 9.65 -7.08 0.15
N VAL A 27 9.36 -7.10 -1.15
CA VAL A 27 7.98 -7.22 -1.61
C VAL A 27 7.43 -8.60 -1.24
N ASP A 28 6.23 -8.67 -0.65
CA ASP A 28 5.57 -9.94 -0.35
C ASP A 28 5.32 -10.70 -1.67
N PRO A 29 5.60 -12.01 -1.75
CA PRO A 29 5.34 -12.79 -2.97
C PRO A 29 3.90 -12.66 -3.49
N ARG A 30 2.90 -12.60 -2.59
CA ARG A 30 1.48 -12.40 -2.95
C ARG A 30 1.24 -11.05 -3.61
N VAL A 31 1.99 -10.02 -3.19
CA VAL A 31 1.98 -8.70 -3.82
C VAL A 31 2.58 -8.76 -5.21
N LEU A 32 3.70 -9.48 -5.41
CA LEU A 32 4.27 -9.66 -6.75
C LEU A 32 3.31 -10.39 -7.69
N GLU A 33 2.65 -11.44 -7.21
CA GLU A 33 1.69 -12.24 -7.99
C GLU A 33 0.56 -11.39 -8.57
N VAL A 34 -0.01 -10.47 -7.77
CA VAL A 34 -1.09 -9.58 -8.27
C VAL A 34 -0.57 -8.46 -9.17
N MET A 35 0.70 -8.08 -9.06
CA MET A 35 1.29 -7.02 -9.87
C MET A 35 1.65 -7.49 -11.28
N ILE A 36 2.19 -8.71 -11.41
CA ILE A 36 2.73 -9.27 -12.66
C ILE A 36 1.78 -9.12 -13.86
N PRO A 37 0.47 -9.43 -13.75
CA PRO A 37 -0.46 -9.30 -14.88
C PRO A 37 -0.48 -7.90 -15.50
N TYR A 38 -0.39 -6.85 -14.68
CA TYR A 38 -0.48 -5.46 -15.12
C TYR A 38 0.84 -4.93 -15.74
N PHE A 39 1.95 -5.66 -15.60
CA PHE A 39 3.17 -5.40 -16.35
C PHE A 39 3.14 -6.02 -17.76
N GLY A 40 2.41 -7.12 -17.95
CA GLY A 40 2.21 -7.76 -19.25
C GLY A 40 1.09 -7.09 -20.06
N GLU A 41 -0.10 -7.00 -19.47
CA GLU A 41 -1.26 -6.31 -20.05
C GLU A 41 -1.24 -4.82 -19.65
N PHE A 42 -0.27 -4.08 -20.20
CA PHE A 42 -0.07 -2.67 -19.87
C PHE A 42 -1.29 -1.81 -20.26
N SER A 43 -1.76 -0.97 -19.35
CA SER A 43 -2.79 0.03 -19.66
C SER A 43 -2.76 1.23 -18.73
N ASN A 44 -3.43 2.31 -19.16
CA ASN A 44 -3.58 3.53 -18.41
C ASN A 44 -4.98 3.61 -17.80
N ALA A 45 -5.07 3.67 -16.47
CA ALA A 45 -6.32 3.80 -15.72
C ALA A 45 -7.11 5.09 -16.04
N HIS A 46 -6.54 6.04 -16.78
CA HIS A 46 -7.23 7.23 -17.27
C HIS A 46 -7.76 7.11 -18.70
N SER A 47 -7.47 6.02 -19.40
CA SER A 47 -8.03 5.75 -20.72
C SER A 47 -9.49 5.34 -20.59
N ARG A 48 -10.40 6.14 -21.16
CA ARG A 48 -11.87 5.94 -21.02
C ARG A 48 -12.51 5.21 -22.20
N SER A 49 -11.80 5.07 -23.31
CA SER A 49 -12.38 4.64 -24.60
C SER A 49 -12.27 3.15 -24.91
N HIS A 50 -11.54 2.36 -24.10
CA HIS A 50 -11.28 0.95 -24.39
C HIS A 50 -11.21 0.10 -23.11
N SER A 51 -11.49 -1.19 -23.25
CA SER A 51 -11.56 -2.17 -22.16
C SER A 51 -10.31 -2.23 -21.28
N PHE A 52 -9.11 -2.15 -21.88
CA PHE A 52 -7.87 -2.17 -21.10
C PHE A 52 -7.79 -1.03 -20.06
N GLY A 53 -8.34 0.15 -20.39
CA GLY A 53 -8.36 1.29 -19.47
C GLY A 53 -9.36 1.09 -18.34
N TRP A 54 -10.50 0.46 -18.63
CA TRP A 54 -11.52 0.11 -17.63
C TRP A 54 -11.00 -0.94 -16.64
N THR A 55 -10.32 -1.99 -17.13
CA THR A 55 -9.70 -3.00 -16.28
C THR A 55 -8.63 -2.37 -15.37
N ALA A 56 -7.81 -1.48 -15.92
CA ALA A 56 -6.80 -0.76 -15.13
C ALA A 56 -7.42 0.21 -14.10
N GLU A 57 -8.51 0.89 -14.46
CA GLU A 57 -9.25 1.75 -13.53
C GLU A 57 -9.88 0.94 -12.40
N GLU A 58 -10.55 -0.16 -12.70
CA GLU A 58 -11.17 -1.04 -11.70
C GLU A 58 -10.12 -1.57 -10.72
N ALA A 59 -8.97 -2.00 -11.23
CA ALA A 59 -7.85 -2.46 -10.41
C ALA A 59 -7.30 -1.34 -9.51
N ALA A 60 -7.14 -0.12 -10.04
CA ALA A 60 -6.68 1.04 -9.28
C ALA A 60 -7.68 1.45 -8.19
N GLU A 61 -8.99 1.44 -8.48
CA GLU A 61 -10.03 1.77 -7.50
C GLU A 61 -10.18 0.68 -6.42
N LYS A 62 -10.03 -0.59 -6.78
CA LYS A 62 -9.96 -1.70 -5.82
C LYS A 62 -8.77 -1.54 -4.88
N ALA A 63 -7.60 -1.19 -5.42
CA ALA A 63 -6.42 -0.92 -4.61
C ALA A 63 -6.63 0.28 -3.67
N ARG A 64 -7.21 1.37 -4.18
CA ARG A 64 -7.55 2.56 -3.40
C ARG A 64 -8.49 2.21 -2.25
N LYS A 65 -9.46 1.32 -2.47
CA LYS A 65 -10.35 0.82 -1.43
C LYS A 65 -9.61 0.05 -0.35
N HIS A 66 -8.71 -0.88 -0.70
CA HIS A 66 -7.93 -1.61 0.30
C HIS A 66 -7.06 -0.68 1.16
N ILE A 67 -6.43 0.33 0.55
CA ILE A 67 -5.63 1.35 1.26
C ILE A 67 -6.53 2.13 2.23
N ALA A 68 -7.71 2.55 1.79
CA ALA A 68 -8.66 3.29 2.61
C ALA A 68 -9.20 2.47 3.79
N ASP A 69 -9.55 1.20 3.53
CA ASP A 69 -10.07 0.28 4.54
C ASP A 69 -9.02 0.00 5.65
N LEU A 70 -7.71 0.08 5.35
CA LEU A 70 -6.64 -0.09 6.34
C LEU A 70 -6.56 1.07 7.34
N VAL A 71 -6.99 2.28 6.95
CA VAL A 71 -6.95 3.50 7.80
C VAL A 71 -8.32 4.02 8.19
N ASN A 72 -9.38 3.24 7.95
CA ASN A 72 -10.78 3.61 8.14
C ASN A 72 -11.19 4.93 7.43
N ALA A 73 -10.80 5.07 6.16
CA ALA A 73 -11.12 6.22 5.32
C ALA A 73 -12.13 5.88 4.20
N ASP A 74 -12.77 6.90 3.62
CA ASP A 74 -13.47 6.72 2.33
C ASP A 74 -12.42 6.63 1.21
N SER A 75 -12.58 5.71 0.25
CA SER A 75 -11.60 5.52 -0.83
C SER A 75 -11.30 6.79 -1.59
N LYS A 76 -12.28 7.70 -1.70
CA LYS A 76 -12.12 8.95 -2.41
C LYS A 76 -11.20 9.95 -1.68
N GLU A 77 -10.91 9.73 -0.40
CA GLU A 77 -9.97 10.50 0.43
C GLU A 77 -8.52 10.10 0.20
N ILE A 78 -8.28 8.94 -0.40
CA ILE A 78 -6.94 8.45 -0.73
C ILE A 78 -6.53 9.00 -2.09
N ILE A 79 -5.41 9.72 -2.13
CA ILE A 79 -4.79 10.28 -3.34
C ILE A 79 -3.47 9.57 -3.59
N LEU A 80 -3.29 8.91 -4.73
CA LEU A 80 -2.06 8.18 -5.00
C LEU A 80 -0.91 9.17 -5.33
N THR A 81 0.22 9.00 -4.66
CA THR A 81 1.40 9.90 -4.74
C THR A 81 2.69 9.08 -4.80
N SER A 82 3.85 9.75 -4.74
CA SER A 82 5.15 9.11 -4.51
C SER A 82 5.66 9.43 -3.09
N ASP A 83 5.35 8.54 -2.14
CA ASP A 83 6.08 8.19 -0.89
C ASP A 83 6.16 9.13 0.36
N ALA A 84 5.87 8.57 1.58
CA ALA A 84 6.72 8.49 2.81
C ALA A 84 5.89 8.30 4.13
N ALA A 85 5.99 7.16 4.88
CA ALA A 85 5.00 6.85 5.94
C ALA A 85 5.29 5.76 7.01
N GLN A 86 6.42 5.78 7.72
CA GLN A 86 6.87 4.65 8.59
C GLN A 86 5.84 3.95 9.53
N SER A 87 4.73 4.59 9.92
CA SER A 87 3.69 4.04 10.80
C SER A 87 2.58 3.24 10.08
N PHE A 88 2.37 3.47 8.78
CA PHE A 88 1.30 2.84 8.01
C PHE A 88 1.47 1.31 7.99
N GLY A 89 0.39 0.55 8.21
CA GLY A 89 0.35 -0.92 8.19
C GLY A 89 1.07 -1.64 9.34
N LYS A 90 1.69 -0.92 10.30
CA LYS A 90 2.38 -1.51 11.46
C LYS A 90 1.66 -1.29 12.77
N VAL A 91 0.92 -0.17 12.88
CA VAL A 91 0.07 0.16 14.02
C VAL A 91 -1.36 0.41 13.53
N PRO A 92 -2.39 0.19 14.37
CA PRO A 92 -3.75 0.54 14.01
C PRO A 92 -3.83 2.05 13.77
N ILE A 93 -4.44 2.44 12.65
CA ILE A 93 -4.66 3.83 12.29
C ILE A 93 -6.15 3.99 11.99
N ASP A 94 -6.77 4.98 12.62
CA ASP A 94 -8.11 5.43 12.30
C ASP A 94 -8.05 6.95 12.11
N VAL A 95 -8.20 7.41 10.88
CA VAL A 95 -8.07 8.84 10.55
C VAL A 95 -9.17 9.70 11.17
N ASN A 96 -10.31 9.11 11.52
CA ASN A 96 -11.42 9.82 12.15
C ASN A 96 -11.18 9.95 13.66
N GLU A 97 -10.87 8.86 14.34
CA GLU A 97 -10.60 8.87 15.78
C GLU A 97 -9.34 9.69 16.10
N MET A 98 -8.32 9.61 15.24
CA MET A 98 -7.06 10.34 15.41
C MET A 98 -7.12 11.79 14.92
N CYS A 99 -8.26 12.26 14.40
CA CYS A 99 -8.45 13.62 13.90
C CYS A 99 -7.37 14.05 12.87
N VAL A 100 -6.97 13.13 11.99
CA VAL A 100 -5.92 13.34 10.99
C VAL A 100 -6.47 14.12 9.79
N ASP A 101 -5.88 15.25 9.41
CA ASP A 101 -6.33 16.02 8.24
C ASP A 101 -5.59 15.65 6.96
N LEU A 102 -4.31 15.31 7.10
CA LEU A 102 -3.40 14.89 6.04
C LEU A 102 -2.53 13.75 6.57
N MET A 103 -2.36 12.69 5.79
CA MET A 103 -1.44 11.61 6.14
C MET A 103 -0.78 11.01 4.91
N SER A 104 0.55 11.05 4.89
CA SER A 104 1.34 10.36 3.88
C SER A 104 1.38 8.85 4.18
N LEU A 105 1.24 8.04 3.14
CA LEU A 105 1.19 6.57 3.13
C LEU A 105 2.27 6.05 2.18
N SER A 106 2.94 4.95 2.53
CA SER A 106 4.07 4.41 1.79
C SER A 106 3.96 2.90 1.67
N SER A 107 4.17 2.41 0.45
CA SER A 107 4.00 1.01 0.06
C SER A 107 5.17 0.12 0.49
N HIS A 108 6.39 0.54 0.20
CA HIS A 108 7.59 -0.27 0.45
C HIS A 108 7.99 -0.40 1.93
N LYS A 109 7.21 0.20 2.83
CA LYS A 109 7.33 0.04 4.29
C LYS A 109 6.37 -1.01 4.87
N ILE A 110 5.51 -1.59 4.03
CA ILE A 110 4.52 -2.61 4.37
C ILE A 110 4.56 -3.79 3.38
N TYR A 111 5.75 -4.15 2.89
CA TYR A 111 5.95 -5.24 1.92
C TYR A 111 5.33 -4.99 0.53
N GLY A 112 4.99 -3.74 0.21
CA GLY A 112 4.57 -3.32 -1.13
C GLY A 112 5.73 -2.84 -2.02
N PRO A 113 5.47 -2.50 -3.29
CA PRO A 113 6.52 -2.04 -4.21
C PRO A 113 7.07 -0.64 -3.86
N MET A 114 8.34 -0.40 -4.20
CA MET A 114 8.95 0.94 -4.19
C MET A 114 8.40 1.82 -5.32
N GLY A 115 8.49 3.14 -5.16
CA GLY A 115 8.06 4.11 -6.18
C GLY A 115 6.57 4.47 -6.18
N ILE A 116 5.82 4.00 -5.18
CA ILE A 116 4.40 4.37 -4.99
C ILE A 116 4.09 4.64 -3.51
N GLY A 117 3.24 5.64 -3.30
CA GLY A 117 2.65 5.99 -2.01
C GLY A 117 1.26 6.57 -2.21
N ALA A 118 0.69 7.09 -1.13
CA ALA A 118 -0.57 7.82 -1.17
C ALA A 118 -0.58 8.93 -0.14
N LEU A 119 -1.49 9.88 -0.30
CA LEU A 119 -1.80 10.94 0.62
C LEU A 119 -3.29 10.84 0.95
N TYR A 120 -3.60 10.57 2.21
CA TYR A 120 -4.94 10.77 2.72
C TYR A 120 -5.19 12.28 2.85
N VAL A 121 -6.33 12.74 2.32
CA VAL A 121 -6.80 14.12 2.42
C VAL A 121 -8.24 14.12 2.92
N ARG A 122 -8.44 14.62 4.13
CA ARG A 122 -9.77 14.69 4.77
C ARG A 122 -10.76 15.47 3.92
N ARG A 123 -11.93 14.89 3.65
CA ARG A 123 -12.97 15.52 2.81
C ARG A 123 -14.01 16.33 3.55
N LYS A 124 -14.28 15.99 4.80
CA LYS A 124 -15.39 16.57 5.57
C LYS A 124 -14.93 16.84 7.00
N ASN A 125 -15.40 17.97 7.53
CA ASN A 125 -15.31 18.36 8.94
C ASN A 125 -13.92 18.20 9.59
N PRO A 126 -12.92 19.03 9.21
CA PRO A 126 -12.95 20.07 8.16
C PRO A 126 -12.70 19.51 6.76
N ARG A 127 -13.19 20.22 5.72
CA ARG A 127 -12.83 19.89 4.34
C ARG A 127 -11.46 20.49 4.02
N VAL A 128 -10.45 19.64 3.86
CA VAL A 128 -9.11 20.06 3.48
C VAL A 128 -9.05 20.33 1.98
N ARG A 129 -8.42 21.44 1.59
CA ARG A 129 -8.16 21.80 0.19
C ARG A 129 -6.67 22.02 0.01
N LEU A 130 -6.10 21.40 -1.02
CA LEU A 130 -4.70 21.52 -1.36
C LEU A 130 -4.56 22.22 -2.71
N ILE A 131 -3.46 22.96 -2.87
CA ILE A 131 -3.04 23.46 -4.18
C ILE A 131 -2.14 22.38 -4.79
N PRO A 132 -2.49 21.82 -5.97
CA PRO A 132 -1.65 20.81 -6.60
C PRO A 132 -0.28 21.38 -6.97
N LEU A 133 0.79 20.67 -6.60
CA LEU A 133 2.15 21.03 -6.97
C LEU A 133 2.53 20.59 -8.38
N ILE A 134 1.86 19.55 -8.89
CA ILE A 134 2.14 18.95 -10.20
C ILE A 134 1.01 19.33 -11.18
N SER A 135 1.34 20.19 -12.13
CA SER A 135 0.46 20.60 -13.23
C SER A 135 0.26 19.48 -14.25
N GLY A 136 -0.89 19.45 -14.92
CA GLY A 136 -1.20 18.47 -15.97
C GLY A 136 -2.70 18.23 -16.15
N GLY A 137 -3.07 17.02 -16.61
CA GLY A 137 -4.43 16.67 -17.01
C GLY A 137 -5.46 16.50 -15.89
N GLY A 138 -5.15 16.87 -14.65
CA GLY A 138 -6.10 16.86 -13.55
C GLY A 138 -6.45 15.47 -13.00
N GLN A 139 -5.56 14.49 -13.17
CA GLN A 139 -5.68 13.17 -12.52
C GLN A 139 -5.78 13.31 -10.99
N GLU A 140 -6.20 12.23 -10.32
CA GLU A 140 -6.39 12.20 -8.87
C GLU A 140 -7.23 13.39 -8.36
N ARG A 141 -8.30 13.72 -9.09
CA ARG A 141 -9.25 14.80 -8.78
C ARG A 141 -8.62 16.19 -8.78
N GLY A 142 -7.63 16.40 -9.64
CA GLY A 142 -6.89 17.64 -9.75
C GLY A 142 -5.86 17.86 -8.66
N MET A 143 -5.60 16.88 -7.77
CA MET A 143 -4.62 17.02 -6.68
C MET A 143 -3.23 16.51 -7.06
N ARG A 144 -3.14 15.53 -7.98
CA ARG A 144 -1.87 15.00 -8.48
C ARG A 144 -2.01 14.62 -9.94
N SER A 145 -1.48 15.47 -10.82
CA SER A 145 -1.49 15.18 -12.26
C SER A 145 -0.47 14.11 -12.64
N GLY A 146 -0.69 13.45 -13.78
CA GLY A 146 0.15 12.39 -14.31
C GLY A 146 -0.50 11.02 -14.19
N THR A 147 -0.11 10.10 -15.09
CA THR A 147 -0.64 8.74 -15.13
C THR A 147 -0.45 8.03 -13.79
N VAL A 148 -1.51 7.40 -13.30
CA VAL A 148 -1.43 6.48 -12.16
C VAL A 148 -0.74 5.20 -12.63
N PRO A 149 0.39 4.80 -12.02
CA PRO A 149 1.09 3.58 -12.39
C PRO A 149 0.34 2.35 -11.84
N THR A 150 -0.62 1.84 -12.63
CA THR A 150 -1.55 0.77 -12.24
C THR A 150 -0.88 -0.43 -11.56
N PRO A 151 0.24 -1.00 -12.05
CA PRO A 151 0.88 -2.14 -11.37
C PRO A 151 1.34 -1.80 -9.96
N LEU A 152 1.92 -0.61 -9.77
CA LEU A 152 2.37 -0.17 -8.46
C LEU A 152 1.19 0.13 -7.53
N ALA A 153 0.12 0.73 -8.04
CA ALA A 153 -1.10 0.96 -7.28
C ALA A 153 -1.74 -0.35 -6.80
N VAL A 154 -1.86 -1.35 -7.69
CA VAL A 154 -2.35 -2.69 -7.36
C VAL A 154 -1.48 -3.35 -6.29
N GLY A 155 -0.16 -3.30 -6.45
CA GLY A 155 0.76 -3.85 -5.46
C GLY A 155 0.62 -3.18 -4.09
N PHE A 156 0.43 -1.86 -4.06
CA PHE A 156 0.21 -1.14 -2.81
C PHE A 156 -1.13 -1.51 -2.14
N GLY A 157 -2.19 -1.64 -2.93
CA GLY A 157 -3.50 -2.07 -2.44
C GLY A 157 -3.47 -3.47 -1.84
N GLU A 158 -2.75 -4.40 -2.45
CA GLU A 158 -2.61 -5.76 -1.92
C GLU A 158 -1.76 -5.80 -0.65
N ALA A 159 -0.66 -5.05 -0.62
CA ALA A 159 0.16 -4.89 0.59
C ALA A 159 -0.69 -4.34 1.76
N ALA A 160 -1.56 -3.36 1.50
CA ALA A 160 -2.47 -2.82 2.50
C ALA A 160 -3.52 -3.84 2.99
N ARG A 161 -4.06 -4.67 2.08
CA ARG A 161 -5.01 -5.74 2.42
C ARG A 161 -4.37 -6.77 3.36
N ILE A 162 -3.18 -7.24 2.99
CA ILE A 162 -2.38 -8.20 3.77
C ILE A 162 -2.05 -7.60 5.14
N ALA A 163 -1.54 -6.37 5.19
CA ALA A 163 -1.23 -5.68 6.43
C ALA A 163 -2.47 -5.60 7.35
N ARG A 164 -3.65 -5.31 6.82
CA ARG A 164 -4.89 -5.27 7.63
C ARG A 164 -5.21 -6.62 8.29
N GLU A 165 -4.97 -7.72 7.59
CA GLU A 165 -5.27 -9.08 8.06
C GLU A 165 -4.21 -9.59 9.05
N GLU A 166 -2.94 -9.28 8.81
CA GLU A 166 -1.80 -9.87 9.52
C GLU A 166 -1.25 -8.97 10.64
N MET A 167 -1.50 -7.65 10.62
CA MET A 167 -0.94 -6.68 11.58
C MET A 167 -1.20 -7.06 13.04
N LYS A 168 -2.41 -7.55 13.37
CA LYS A 168 -2.72 -7.99 14.73
C LYS A 168 -1.86 -9.17 15.17
N LYS A 169 -1.61 -10.11 14.25
CA LYS A 169 -0.78 -11.30 14.51
C LYS A 169 0.69 -10.89 14.67
N GLU A 170 1.22 -10.06 13.77
CA GLU A 170 2.61 -9.58 13.84
C GLU A 170 2.88 -8.80 15.15
N GLN A 171 1.93 -7.98 15.59
CA GLN A 171 2.05 -7.26 16.87
C GLN A 171 2.05 -8.18 18.09
N LEU A 172 1.34 -9.32 18.04
CA LEU A 172 1.35 -10.32 19.11
C LEU A 172 2.68 -11.06 19.15
N GLU A 173 3.28 -11.36 18.00
CA GLU A 173 4.61 -11.97 17.91
C GLU A 173 5.70 -11.07 18.49
N TRP A 174 5.59 -9.73 18.37
CA TRP A 174 6.56 -8.79 18.94
C TRP A 174 6.47 -8.60 20.45
N LYS A 175 5.35 -8.99 21.08
CA LYS A 175 5.12 -8.84 22.53
C LYS A 175 5.64 -10.03 23.34
N ASN A 176 6.01 -11.13 22.69
CA ASN A 176 6.53 -12.35 23.30
C ASN A 176 8.04 -12.48 23.06
#